data_AF-A0A2V8JDS9-F1
#
_entry.id   AF-A0A2V8JDS9-F1
#
_cell.length_a   1.000
_cell.length_b   1.000
_cell.length_c   1.000
_cell.angle_alpha   90.00
_cell.angle_beta   90.00
_cell.angle_gamma   90.00
#
_symmetry.space_group_name_H-M   'P 1'
#
loop_
_entity.id
_entity.type
_entity.pdbx_description
1 polymer ?
#
loop_
_entity_poly.entity_id
_entity_poly.type
_entity_poly.pdbx_seq_one_letter_code
_entity_poly.pdbx_strand_id
1 'polypeptide(L)' 'MDTKLAATMSSYWVNFITKGDPNGSGLPNWPQYRDMNSKVMVLGNTVQAEAAPPVDKLKFYAAAYQRLLRLGGN' A
#
# COMPACT_ATOMS: atom_id res chain seq x y z
N MET A 1 -2.29 -2.65 -20.42
CA MET A 1 -1.62 -2.22 -19.18
C MET A 1 -2.34 -2.70 -17.93
N ASP A 2 -3.66 -2.87 -17.99
CA ASP A 2 -4.52 -3.19 -16.83
C ASP A 2 -4.50 -4.67 -16.39
N THR A 3 -4.55 -5.62 -17.34
CA THR A 3 -4.65 -7.06 -17.04
C THR A 3 -3.42 -7.63 -16.34
N LYS A 4 -2.23 -7.15 -16.69
CA LYS A 4 -0.97 -7.58 -16.06
C LYS A 4 -0.89 -7.11 -14.60
N LEU A 5 -1.24 -5.85 -14.34
CA LEU A 5 -1.27 -5.32 -12.98
C LEU A 5 -2.31 -6.06 -12.13
N ALA A 6 -3.51 -6.27 -12.66
CA ALA A 6 -4.56 -7.04 -11.98
C ALA A 6 -4.12 -8.48 -11.64
N ALA A 7 -3.43 -9.15 -12.57
CA ALA A 7 -2.88 -10.48 -12.33
C ALA A 7 -1.81 -10.45 -11.22
N THR A 8 -0.90 -9.47 -11.23
CA THR A 8 0.11 -9.28 -10.17
C THR A 8 -0.54 -9.03 -8.81
N MET A 9 -1.54 -8.15 -8.74
CA MET A 9 -2.28 -7.87 -7.50
C MET A 9 -3.00 -9.11 -6.98
N SER A 10 -3.63 -9.88 -7.87
CA SER A 10 -4.34 -11.12 -7.52
C SER A 10 -3.37 -12.17 -6.95
N SER A 11 -2.19 -12.32 -7.54
CA SER A 11 -1.16 -13.24 -7.03
C SER A 11 -0.69 -12.85 -5.64
N TYR A 12 -0.41 -11.57 -5.37
CA TYR A 12 -0.07 -11.10 -4.02
C TYR A 12 -1.20 -11.41 -3.02
N TRP A 13 -2.46 -11.15 -3.42
CA TRP A 13 -3.62 -11.34 -2.55
C TRP A 13 -3.85 -12.81 -2.20
N VAL A 14 -3.76 -13.71 -3.19
CA VAL A 14 -3.89 -15.16 -2.98
C VAL A 14 -2.75 -15.68 -2.09
N ASN A 15 -1.51 -15.27 -2.33
CA ASN A 15 -0.37 -15.67 -1.49
C ASN A 15 -0.57 -15.23 -0.04
N PHE A 16 -1.00 -13.98 0.16
CA PHE A 16 -1.25 -13.44 1.50
C PHE A 16 -2.37 -14.19 2.24
N ILE A 17 -3.51 -14.43 1.59
CA ILE A 17 -4.63 -15.16 2.22
C ILE A 17 -4.24 -16.60 2.57
N THR A 18 -3.41 -17.24 1.74
CA THR A 18 -3.04 -18.65 1.92
C THR A 18 -1.91 -18.86 2.91
N LYS A 19 -0.96 -17.92 3.02
CA LYS A 19 0.31 -18.12 3.76
C LYS A 19 0.65 -17.00 4.76
N GLY A 20 -0.05 -15.87 4.72
CA GLY A 20 0.30 -14.66 5.47
C GLY A 20 1.48 -13.86 4.89
N ASP A 21 2.14 -14.39 3.85
CA ASP A 21 3.22 -13.73 3.11
C ASP A 21 2.76 -13.49 1.67
N PRO A 22 2.71 -12.22 1.18
CA PRO A 22 2.29 -11.93 -0.18
C PRO A 22 3.31 -12.40 -1.24
N ASN A 23 4.56 -12.65 -0.86
CA ASN A 23 5.66 -12.91 -1.79
C ASN A 23 5.55 -14.28 -2.51
N GLY A 24 6.10 -14.34 -3.72
CA GLY A 24 6.08 -15.53 -4.56
C GLY A 24 6.98 -15.40 -5.78
N SER A 25 7.17 -16.50 -6.51
CA SER A 25 8.02 -16.51 -7.71
C SER A 25 7.49 -15.54 -8.77
N GLY A 26 8.41 -14.76 -9.38
CA GLY A 26 8.07 -13.79 -10.42
C GLY A 26 7.42 -12.48 -9.92
N LEU A 27 7.27 -12.31 -8.61
CA LEU A 27 6.76 -11.08 -8.01
C LEU A 27 7.92 -10.25 -7.44
N PRO A 28 7.89 -8.91 -7.58
CA PRO A 28 8.75 -8.03 -6.80
C PRO A 28 8.61 -8.29 -5.29
N ASN A 29 9.70 -8.17 -4.55
CA ASN A 29 9.65 -8.38 -3.11
C ASN A 29 8.84 -7.26 -2.42
N TRP A 30 7.80 -7.65 -1.69
CA TRP A 30 7.03 -6.78 -0.80
C TRP A 30 7.56 -6.95 0.62
N PRO A 31 8.40 -6.01 1.11
CA PRO A 31 8.94 -6.09 2.46
C PRO A 31 7.83 -5.84 3.50
N GLN A 32 7.94 -6.53 4.62
CA GLN A 32 7.03 -6.32 5.76
C GLN A 32 7.10 -4.87 6.23
N TYR A 33 5.92 -4.26 6.42
CA TYR A 33 5.81 -2.93 6.99
C TYR A 33 5.92 -3.01 8.52
N ARG A 34 7.00 -2.46 9.09
CA ARG A 34 7.26 -2.52 10.54
C ARG A 34 7.07 -1.18 11.24
N ASP A 35 7.43 -0.11 10.55
CA ASP A 35 7.37 1.26 11.05
C ASP A 35 7.21 2.26 9.90
N MET A 36 7.12 3.54 10.22
CA MET A 36 6.93 4.62 9.25
C MET A 36 8.11 4.83 8.28
N ASN A 37 9.27 4.22 8.55
CA ASN A 37 10.44 4.25 7.66
C ASN A 37 10.46 3.05 6.70
N SER A 38 9.54 2.10 6.88
CA SER A 38 9.42 0.92 6.03
C SER A 38 8.95 1.30 4.62
N LYS A 39 9.31 0.46 3.65
CA LYS A 39 8.88 0.65 2.27
C LYS A 39 7.41 0.24 2.10
N VAL A 40 6.72 0.95 1.21
CA VAL A 40 5.38 0.61 0.73
C VAL A 40 5.49 -0.03 -0.66
N MET A 41 4.58 -0.94 -0.98
CA MET A 41 4.48 -1.48 -2.33
C MET A 41 3.64 -0.54 -3.20
N VAL A 42 4.24 -0.03 -4.27
CA VAL A 42 3.54 0.73 -5.30
C VAL A 42 2.99 -0.25 -6.34
N LEU A 43 1.68 -0.30 -6.46
CA LEU A 43 0.96 -1.12 -7.44
C LEU A 43 0.47 -0.22 -8.59
N GLY A 44 1.37 0.17 -9.48
CA GLY A 44 1.08 1.07 -10.60
C GLY A 44 1.70 0.61 -11.91
N ASN A 45 2.08 1.55 -12.78
CA ASN A 45 2.77 1.27 -14.04
C ASN A 45 4.01 0.40 -13.84
N THR A 46 4.73 0.67 -12.76
CA THR A 46 5.84 -0.14 -12.26
C THR A 46 5.43 -0.67 -10.90
N VAL A 47 5.56 -1.98 -10.71
CA VAL A 47 5.32 -2.62 -9.41
C VAL A 47 6.64 -2.71 -8.66
N GLN A 48 6.77 -1.97 -7.57
CA GLN A 48 8.02 -1.90 -6.80
C GLN A 48 7.82 -1.40 -5.37
N ALA A 49 8.74 -1.78 -4.48
CA ALA A 49 8.77 -1.28 -3.12
C ALA A 49 9.57 0.03 -3.04
N GLU A 50 8.94 1.08 -2.53
CA GLU A 50 9.50 2.44 -2.43
C GLU A 50 9.35 2.99 -1.01
N ALA A 51 10.07 4.07 -0.68
CA ALA A 51 9.92 4.70 0.63
C ALA A 51 8.48 5.21 0.85
N ALA A 52 7.96 5.03 2.06
CA ALA A 52 6.66 5.59 2.43
C ALA A 52 6.62 7.12 2.22
N PRO A 53 5.45 7.70 1.93
CA PRO A 53 5.29 9.16 1.91
C PRO A 53 5.74 9.78 3.24
N PRO A 54 6.24 11.02 3.24
CA PRO A 54 6.66 11.70 4.47
C PRO A 54 5.54 11.70 5.52
N VAL A 55 5.88 11.29 6.74
CA VAL A 55 4.95 11.15 7.86
C VAL A 55 4.18 12.45 8.13
N ASP A 56 4.85 13.59 8.02
CA ASP A 56 4.21 14.89 8.28
C ASP A 56 3.11 15.21 7.27
N LYS A 57 3.29 14.78 6.02
CA LYS A 57 2.25 14.91 4.98
C LYS A 57 1.06 14.00 5.29
N LEU A 58 1.30 12.78 5.75
CA LEU A 58 0.24 11.85 6.18
C LEU A 58 -0.53 12.40 7.40
N LYS A 59 0.19 12.94 8.39
CA LYS A 59 -0.41 13.60 9.58
C LYS A 59 -1.26 14.81 9.20
N PHE A 60 -0.79 15.63 8.27
CA PHE A 60 -1.54 16.78 7.78
C PHE A 60 -2.88 16.36 7.17
N TYR A 61 -2.88 15.38 6.27
CA TYR A 61 -4.13 14.89 5.67
C TYR A 61 -5.06 14.22 6.68
N ALA A 62 -4.51 13.45 7.63
CA ALA A 62 -5.31 12.85 8.70
C ALA A 62 -6.02 13.92 9.53
N ALA A 63 -5.31 14.98 9.93
CA ALA A 63 -5.90 16.09 10.68
C ALA A 63 -6.96 16.85 9.87
N ALA A 64 -6.70 17.11 8.58
CA ALA A 64 -7.65 17.77 7.69
C ALA A 64 -8.94 16.95 7.52
N TYR A 65 -8.82 15.63 7.31
CA TYR A 65 -9.98 14.74 7.16
C TYR A 65 -10.80 14.66 8.44
N GLN A 66 -10.15 14.56 9.61
CA GLN A 66 -10.83 14.58 10.91
C GLN A 66 -11.59 15.89 11.14
N ARG A 67 -11.05 17.02 10.69
CA ARG A 67 -11.75 18.31 10.75
C ARG A 67 -12.99 18.32 9.84
N LEU A 68 -12.89 17.78 8.63
CA LEU A 68 -14.03 17.70 7.71
C LEU A 68 -15.17 16.85 8.26
N LEU A 69 -14.86 15.67 8.84
CA LEU A 69 -15.87 14.81 9.45
C LEU A 69 -16.62 15.50 10.60
N ARG A 70 -15.94 16.31 11.40
CA ARG A 70 -16.57 17.09 12.49
C ARG A 70 -17.47 18.21 12.00
N LEU A 71 -17.22 18.75 10.80
CA LEU A 71 -18.00 19.85 10.22
C LEU A 71 -19.17 19.35 9.34
N GLY A 72 -19.09 18.12 8.83
CA GLY A 72 -20.14 17.48 8.02
C GLY A 72 -21.17 16.68 8.82
N GLY A 73 -21.01 16.60 10.15
CA GLY A 73 -22.00 16.02 11.07
C GLY A 73 -22.87 17.10 11.71
N ASN A 74 -23.81 17.66 10.93
CA ASN A 74 -24.96 18.44 11.39
C ASN A 74 -26.16 18.04 10.54
#